data_AF-A5WDB4-F1
#
_entry.id   AF-A5WDB4-F1
#
_cell.length_a   1.000
_cell.length_b   1.000
_cell.length_c   1.000
_cell.angle_alpha   90.00
_cell.angle_beta   90.00
_cell.angle_gamma   90.00
#
_symmetry.space_group_name_H-M   'P 1'
#
loop_
_entity.id
_entity.type
_entity.pdbx_description
1 polymer ?
#
loop_
_entity_poly.entity_id
_entity_poly.type
_entity_poly.pdbx_seq_one_letter_code
_entity_poly.pdbx_strand_id
1 'polypeptide(L)'
;MRYGMNSIWFLLQQNALGIALKQAAIMVNIDLHDADIIINRARKVANVTSSHDNPRFIGTNGLPKSIQYKSDYRLLSSLQSSAQKLRDNSLDDWQWFIALCQEHLSYSKAFVPFSIKEKKALRRFIKIAKQLLPAKNWLVAHPAASQVHLNLADMKGLRSISKDSMGTFNIGIALIDNRSSVNDKWQFSPLLRFFVYMVLITDEELVILDNAS
;
A
#
# COMPACT_ATOMS: atom_id res chain seq x y z
N MET A 1 4.03 -3.08 15.83
CA MET A 1 2.57 -2.85 15.84
C MET A 1 1.94 -3.56 17.03
N ARG A 2 1.45 -2.82 18.04
CA ARG A 2 0.94 -3.38 19.31
C ARG A 2 -0.44 -4.05 19.19
N TYR A 3 -1.26 -3.58 18.27
CA TYR A 3 -2.63 -4.05 18.06
C TYR A 3 -2.78 -4.77 16.72
N GLY A 4 -3.68 -5.75 16.66
CA GLY A 4 -4.00 -6.42 15.40
C GLY A 4 -4.70 -5.47 14.41
N MET A 5 -4.44 -5.66 13.11
CA MET A 5 -5.07 -4.84 12.06
C MET A 5 -6.60 -4.90 12.08
N ASN A 6 -7.20 -6.00 12.51
CA ASN A 6 -8.66 -6.11 12.66
C ASN A 6 -9.20 -5.17 13.75
N SER A 7 -8.52 -5.08 14.90
CA SER A 7 -8.91 -4.17 15.98
C SER A 7 -8.79 -2.71 15.55
N ILE A 8 -7.69 -2.37 14.86
CA ILE A 8 -7.48 -1.02 14.32
C ILE A 8 -8.54 -0.70 13.25
N TRP A 9 -8.80 -1.63 12.34
CA TRP A 9 -9.85 -1.48 11.33
C TRP A 9 -11.22 -1.23 11.96
N PHE A 10 -11.57 -2.02 12.98
CA PHE A 10 -12.85 -1.87 13.66
C PHE A 10 -12.93 -0.54 14.44
N LEU A 11 -11.83 -0.07 15.05
CA LEU A 11 -11.75 1.25 15.67
C LEU A 11 -12.08 2.37 14.67
N LEU A 12 -11.47 2.32 13.48
CA LEU A 12 -11.71 3.29 12.41
C LEU A 12 -13.17 3.27 11.97
N GLN A 13 -13.77 2.08 11.81
CA GLN A 13 -15.18 1.93 11.45
C GLN A 13 -16.11 2.54 12.50
N GLN A 14 -15.89 2.26 13.79
CA GLN A 14 -16.70 2.84 14.86
C GLN A 14 -16.59 4.37 14.90
N ASN A 15 -15.37 4.90 14.76
CA ASN A 15 -15.15 6.35 14.72
C ASN A 15 -15.83 6.99 13.49
N ALA A 16 -15.79 6.34 12.32
CA ALA A 16 -16.49 6.82 11.12
C ALA A 16 -18.02 6.80 11.25
N LEU A 17 -18.57 5.92 12.10
CA LEU A 17 -20.00 5.88 12.45
C LEU A 17 -20.39 6.91 13.53
N GLY A 18 -19.45 7.73 14.00
CA GLY A 18 -19.72 8.76 15.02
C GLY A 18 -19.79 8.23 16.45
N ILE A 19 -19.37 6.98 16.70
CA ILE A 19 -19.25 6.44 18.06
C ILE A 19 -18.13 7.18 18.79
N ALA A 20 -18.39 7.56 20.05
CA ALA A 20 -17.41 8.24 20.88
C ALA A 20 -16.11 7.41 21.00
N LEU A 21 -14.95 8.06 20.85
CA LEU A 21 -13.65 7.39 20.80
C LEU A 21 -13.42 6.45 22.00
N LYS A 22 -13.77 6.89 23.21
CA LYS A 22 -13.66 6.07 24.42
C LYS A 22 -14.48 4.77 24.33
N GLN A 23 -15.70 4.86 23.81
CA GLN A 23 -16.56 3.70 23.64
C GLN A 23 -16.03 2.77 22.55
N ALA A 24 -15.60 3.33 21.42
CA ALA A 24 -15.00 2.57 20.33
C ALA A 24 -13.73 1.82 20.79
N ALA A 25 -12.83 2.49 21.53
CA ALA A 25 -11.60 1.91 22.08
C ALA A 25 -11.88 0.72 23.02
N ILE A 26 -12.88 0.83 23.89
CA ILE A 26 -13.33 -0.27 24.76
C ILE A 26 -13.82 -1.46 23.94
N MET A 27 -14.60 -1.23 22.87
CA MET A 27 -15.13 -2.32 22.02
C MET A 27 -14.03 -3.12 21.33
N VAL A 28 -12.89 -2.50 21.00
CA VAL A 28 -11.77 -3.15 20.29
C VAL A 28 -10.61 -3.56 21.20
N ASN A 29 -10.72 -3.30 22.50
CA ASN A 29 -9.66 -3.50 23.48
C ASN A 29 -8.34 -2.79 23.09
N ILE A 30 -8.44 -1.50 22.74
CA ILE A 30 -7.31 -0.61 22.50
C ILE A 30 -7.28 0.44 23.62
N ASP A 31 -6.10 0.73 24.15
CA ASP A 31 -5.95 1.79 25.14
C ASP A 31 -6.43 3.15 24.59
N LEU A 32 -7.04 3.98 25.43
CA LEU A 32 -7.60 5.25 24.96
C LEU A 32 -6.55 6.20 24.39
N HIS A 33 -5.34 6.22 24.96
CA HIS A 33 -4.23 7.04 24.45
C HIS A 33 -3.79 6.56 23.07
N ASP A 34 -3.60 5.25 22.92
CA ASP A 34 -3.22 4.65 21.64
C ASP A 34 -4.31 4.83 20.58
N ALA A 35 -5.59 4.74 20.97
CA ALA A 35 -6.72 5.00 20.09
C ALA A 35 -6.74 6.47 19.59
N ASP A 36 -6.46 7.43 20.47
CA ASP A 36 -6.36 8.84 20.10
C ASP A 36 -5.22 9.09 19.10
N ILE A 37 -4.04 8.51 19.34
CA ILE A 37 -2.91 8.56 18.40
C ILE A 37 -3.32 8.00 17.03
N ILE A 38 -3.91 6.80 16.99
CA ILE A 38 -4.33 6.15 15.75
C ILE A 38 -5.35 7.00 14.99
N ILE A 39 -6.37 7.54 15.67
CA ILE A 39 -7.38 8.38 15.02
C ILE A 39 -6.79 9.70 14.53
N ASN A 40 -5.91 10.35 15.31
CA ASN A 40 -5.25 11.58 14.90
C ASN A 40 -4.34 11.36 13.68
N ARG A 41 -3.59 10.26 13.66
CA ARG A 41 -2.80 9.88 12.48
C ARG A 41 -3.70 9.53 11.29
N ALA A 42 -4.82 8.84 11.49
CA ALA A 42 -5.79 8.55 10.43
C ALA A 42 -6.37 9.83 9.81
N ARG A 43 -6.64 10.87 10.62
CA ARG A 43 -7.04 12.21 10.12
C ARG A 43 -5.94 12.88 9.31
N LYS A 44 -4.67 12.77 9.70
CA LYS A 44 -3.54 13.28 8.91
C LYS A 44 -3.45 12.54 7.56
N VAL A 45 -3.45 11.21 7.59
CA VAL A 45 -3.41 10.40 6.35
C VAL A 45 -4.61 10.67 5.43
N ALA A 46 -5.78 11.01 6.00
CA ALA A 46 -6.95 11.42 5.24
C ALA A 46 -6.77 12.72 4.44
N ASN A 47 -5.92 13.64 4.93
CA ASN A 47 -5.60 14.90 4.28
C ASN A 47 -4.49 14.78 3.23
N VAL A 48 -3.90 13.57 3.06
CA VAL A 48 -2.90 13.34 2.02
C VAL A 48 -3.59 13.28 0.67
N THR A 49 -3.42 14.33 -0.12
CA THR A 49 -4.01 14.46 -1.46
C THR A 49 -2.99 14.27 -2.57
N SER A 50 -3.49 14.05 -3.78
CA SER A 50 -2.69 14.19 -5.00
C SER A 50 -2.45 15.67 -5.35
N SER A 51 -1.61 15.95 -6.34
CA SER A 51 -1.45 17.30 -6.89
C SER A 51 -2.74 17.92 -7.45
N HIS A 52 -3.79 17.11 -7.66
CA HIS A 52 -5.12 17.53 -8.11
C HIS A 52 -6.15 17.47 -6.97
N ASP A 53 -5.68 17.53 -5.72
CA ASP A 53 -6.47 17.53 -4.49
C ASP A 53 -7.37 16.30 -4.23
N ASN A 54 -7.20 15.25 -5.04
CA ASN A 54 -7.91 13.98 -4.81
C ASN A 54 -7.33 13.21 -3.60
N PRO A 55 -8.17 12.67 -2.70
CA PRO A 55 -7.71 11.84 -1.59
C PRO A 55 -6.94 10.60 -2.06
N ARG A 56 -5.83 10.29 -1.37
CA ARG A 56 -5.00 9.13 -1.73
C ARG A 56 -5.44 7.83 -1.08
N PHE A 57 -5.86 7.87 0.17
CA PHE A 57 -6.07 6.63 0.91
C PHE A 57 -7.52 6.36 1.25
N ILE A 58 -8.31 7.40 1.53
CA ILE A 58 -9.69 7.28 2.03
C ILE A 58 -10.72 7.61 0.95
N GLY A 59 -11.90 7.01 1.08
CA GLY A 59 -13.09 7.39 0.31
C GLY A 59 -13.88 8.51 1.00
N THR A 60 -15.03 8.85 0.43
CA THR A 60 -15.97 9.85 1.00
C THR A 60 -16.51 9.46 2.38
N ASN A 61 -16.48 8.17 2.72
CA ASN A 61 -16.87 7.64 4.03
C ASN A 61 -15.75 7.74 5.09
N GLY A 62 -14.61 8.36 4.78
CA GLY A 62 -13.49 8.52 5.71
C GLY A 62 -12.69 7.24 5.98
N LEU A 63 -12.98 6.14 5.27
CA LEU A 63 -12.30 4.86 5.45
C LEU A 63 -11.46 4.51 4.22
N PRO A 64 -10.32 3.82 4.39
CA PRO A 64 -9.61 3.28 3.25
C PRO A 64 -10.44 2.18 2.59
N LYS A 65 -10.23 1.99 1.29
CA LYS A 65 -10.92 0.94 0.55
C LYS A 65 -10.54 -0.43 1.12
N SER A 66 -11.54 -1.18 1.57
CA SER A 66 -11.35 -2.48 2.21
C SER A 66 -10.70 -3.49 1.26
N ILE A 67 -9.97 -4.42 1.86
CA ILE A 67 -9.54 -5.63 1.18
C ILE A 67 -10.76 -6.54 1.00
N GLN A 68 -11.10 -6.86 -0.24
CA GLN A 68 -12.28 -7.68 -0.57
C GLN A 68 -11.93 -9.14 -0.86
N TYR A 69 -10.67 -9.44 -1.14
CA TYR A 69 -10.26 -10.75 -1.64
C TYR A 69 -9.62 -11.59 -0.54
N LYS A 70 -10.10 -12.84 -0.37
CA LYS A 70 -9.53 -13.80 0.60
C LYS A 70 -8.03 -14.04 0.39
N SER A 71 -7.55 -13.96 -0.86
CA SER A 71 -6.13 -14.06 -1.19
C SER A 71 -5.30 -12.95 -0.55
N ASP A 72 -5.82 -11.73 -0.49
CA ASP A 72 -5.12 -10.59 0.08
C ASP A 72 -5.00 -10.72 1.61
N TYR A 73 -6.06 -11.18 2.29
CA TYR A 73 -6.00 -11.44 3.74
C TYR A 73 -4.92 -12.47 4.11
N ARG A 74 -4.68 -13.46 3.25
CA ARG A 74 -3.59 -14.44 3.46
C ARG A 74 -2.20 -13.83 3.33
N LEU A 75 -2.05 -12.81 2.48
CA LEU A 75 -0.78 -12.11 2.28
C LEU A 75 -0.52 -11.06 3.36
N LEU A 76 -1.56 -10.56 4.02
CA LEU A 76 -1.46 -9.49 5.01
C LEU A 76 -0.55 -9.84 6.19
N SER A 77 -0.70 -11.04 6.77
CA SER A 77 0.15 -11.49 7.89
C SER A 77 1.62 -11.64 7.49
N SER A 78 1.87 -12.11 6.27
CA SER A 78 3.21 -12.23 5.70
C SER A 78 3.83 -10.87 5.45
N LEU A 79 3.04 -9.91 4.93
CA LEU A 79 3.46 -8.52 4.75
C LEU A 79 3.83 -7.87 6.08
N GLN A 80 2.99 -7.98 7.10
CA GLN A 80 3.25 -7.42 8.43
C GLN A 80 4.56 -7.94 9.02
N SER A 81 4.73 -9.26 9.01
CA SER A 81 5.92 -9.90 9.57
C SER A 81 7.19 -9.50 8.82
N SER A 82 7.12 -9.43 7.50
CA SER A 82 8.27 -9.08 6.66
C SER A 82 8.58 -7.59 6.72
N ALA A 83 7.57 -6.74 6.88
CA ALA A 83 7.72 -5.31 7.05
C ALA A 83 8.40 -4.96 8.38
N GLN A 84 8.03 -5.63 9.48
CA GLN A 84 8.74 -5.45 10.75
C GLN A 84 10.22 -5.82 10.61
N LYS A 85 10.53 -6.96 9.99
CA LYS A 85 11.92 -7.36 9.72
C LYS A 85 12.65 -6.35 8.85
N LEU A 86 12.00 -5.81 7.82
CA LEU A 86 12.61 -4.79 6.95
C LEU A 86 12.89 -3.51 7.73
N ARG A 87 11.92 -3.04 8.53
CA ARG A 87 12.06 -1.87 9.39
C ARG A 87 13.24 -2.03 10.36
N ASP A 88 13.36 -3.18 11.00
CA ASP A 88 14.41 -3.45 11.98
C ASP A 88 15.80 -3.58 11.32
N ASN A 89 15.88 -4.14 10.11
CA ASN A 89 17.15 -4.36 9.41
C ASN A 89 17.62 -3.17 8.55
N SER A 90 16.69 -2.36 8.05
CA SER A 90 16.97 -1.25 7.12
C SER A 90 15.86 -0.20 7.22
N LEU A 91 15.96 0.64 8.24
CA LEU A 91 15.02 1.75 8.46
C LEU A 91 14.97 2.68 7.23
N ASP A 92 16.10 2.96 6.59
CA ASP A 92 16.18 3.80 5.39
C ASP A 92 15.41 3.22 4.19
N ASP A 93 15.50 1.92 3.95
CA ASP A 93 14.71 1.27 2.89
C ASP A 93 13.23 1.24 3.25
N TRP A 94 12.89 1.02 4.51
CA TRP A 94 11.52 1.05 4.99
C TRP A 94 10.88 2.42 4.80
N GLN A 95 11.52 3.48 5.29
CA GLN A 95 11.05 4.85 5.18
C GLN A 95 10.96 5.28 3.71
N TRP A 96 11.97 4.99 2.90
CA TRP A 96 11.94 5.29 1.46
C TRP A 96 10.79 4.59 0.74
N PHE A 97 10.56 3.30 1.04
CA PHE A 97 9.48 2.53 0.43
C PHE A 97 8.10 3.09 0.81
N ILE A 98 7.87 3.40 2.09
CA ILE A 98 6.60 3.96 2.54
C ILE A 98 6.38 5.35 1.97
N ALA A 99 7.39 6.22 1.95
CA ALA A 99 7.29 7.57 1.39
C ALA A 99 6.91 7.51 -0.10
N LEU A 100 7.57 6.63 -0.88
CA LEU A 100 7.25 6.46 -2.29
C LEU A 100 5.82 5.92 -2.51
N CYS A 101 5.37 4.99 -1.67
CA CYS A 101 4.00 4.52 -1.69
C CYS A 101 3.00 5.63 -1.32
N GLN A 102 3.33 6.47 -0.35
CA GLN A 102 2.50 7.61 0.04
C GLN A 102 2.35 8.63 -1.10
N GLU A 103 3.42 8.88 -1.84
CA GLU A 103 3.44 9.83 -2.95
C GLU A 103 2.65 9.36 -4.19
N HIS A 104 2.52 8.05 -4.40
CA HIS A 104 2.00 7.54 -5.67
C HIS A 104 0.69 6.76 -5.58
N LEU A 105 0.41 6.12 -4.44
CA LEU A 105 -0.85 5.40 -4.28
C LEU A 105 -2.02 6.38 -4.25
N SER A 106 -3.17 5.93 -4.74
CA SER A 106 -4.41 6.70 -4.70
C SER A 106 -5.61 5.80 -4.43
N TYR A 107 -6.77 6.41 -4.14
CA TYR A 107 -7.98 5.66 -3.82
C TYR A 107 -8.43 4.76 -4.98
N SER A 108 -8.08 5.13 -6.22
CA SER A 108 -8.35 4.34 -7.44
C SER A 108 -7.14 3.53 -7.94
N LYS A 109 -5.90 3.92 -7.61
CA LYS A 109 -4.67 3.29 -8.14
C LYS A 109 -3.86 2.63 -7.01
N ALA A 110 -3.75 1.30 -7.08
CA ALA A 110 -3.02 0.50 -6.09
C ALA A 110 -1.63 0.04 -6.59
N PHE A 111 -0.96 0.89 -7.37
CA PHE A 111 0.37 0.65 -7.91
C PHE A 111 1.24 1.91 -7.80
N VAL A 112 2.55 1.71 -7.85
CA VAL A 112 3.54 2.79 -7.91
C VAL A 112 4.06 2.89 -9.36
N PRO A 113 3.94 4.05 -10.02
CA PRO A 113 4.49 4.28 -11.34
C PRO A 113 5.97 4.64 -11.27
N PHE A 114 6.72 4.23 -12.30
CA PHE A 114 8.11 4.59 -12.54
C PHE A 114 8.27 4.93 -14.01
N SER A 115 8.80 6.10 -14.31
CA SER A 115 9.21 6.44 -15.66
C SER A 115 10.40 5.58 -16.10
N ILE A 116 10.62 5.50 -17.43
CA ILE A 116 11.73 4.75 -18.02
C ILE A 116 13.11 5.24 -17.52
N LYS A 117 13.19 6.50 -17.06
CA LYS A 117 14.41 7.12 -16.54
C LYS A 117 14.71 6.70 -15.10
N GLU A 118 13.72 6.26 -14.34
CA GLU A 118 13.82 5.96 -12.89
C GLU A 118 14.28 4.52 -12.60
N LYS A 119 15.20 3.98 -13.42
CA LYS A 119 15.64 2.57 -13.32
C LYS A 119 16.21 2.21 -11.95
N LYS A 120 16.94 3.12 -11.32
CA LYS A 120 17.53 2.90 -9.98
C LYS A 120 16.44 2.79 -8.90
N ALA A 121 15.46 3.69 -8.92
CA ALA A 121 14.33 3.67 -7.99
C ALA A 121 13.47 2.42 -8.20
N LEU A 122 13.17 2.06 -9.45
CA LEU A 122 12.42 0.84 -9.77
C LEU A 122 13.15 -0.43 -9.27
N ARG A 123 14.46 -0.53 -9.48
CA ARG A 123 15.27 -1.64 -8.95
C ARG A 123 15.26 -1.69 -7.43
N ARG A 124 15.43 -0.54 -6.75
CA ARG A 124 15.35 -0.45 -5.29
C ARG A 124 13.98 -0.92 -4.79
N PHE A 125 12.91 -0.48 -5.44
CA PHE A 125 11.55 -0.92 -5.13
C PHE A 125 11.41 -2.44 -5.28
N ILE A 126 11.85 -3.03 -6.40
CA ILE A 126 11.76 -4.48 -6.62
C ILE A 126 12.55 -5.26 -5.55
N LYS A 127 13.74 -4.78 -5.18
CA LYS A 127 14.56 -5.39 -4.11
C LYS A 127 13.82 -5.40 -2.77
N ILE A 128 13.17 -4.29 -2.42
CA ILE A 128 12.40 -4.18 -1.17
C ILE A 128 11.11 -5.01 -1.25
N ALA A 129 10.38 -4.92 -2.36
CA ALA A 129 9.16 -5.67 -2.62
C ALA A 129 9.36 -7.19 -2.45
N LYS A 130 10.47 -7.73 -2.96
CA LYS A 130 10.84 -9.15 -2.81
C LYS A 130 11.15 -9.56 -1.37
N GLN A 131 11.54 -8.63 -0.51
CA GLN A 131 11.71 -8.89 0.93
C GLN A 131 10.36 -8.89 1.65
N LEU A 132 9.40 -8.07 1.19
CA LEU A 132 8.06 -7.97 1.77
C LEU A 132 7.16 -9.16 1.40
N LEU A 133 7.23 -9.61 0.15
CA LEU A 133 6.46 -10.75 -0.36
C LEU A 133 7.25 -11.51 -1.45
N PRO A 134 7.01 -12.81 -1.62
CA PRO A 134 7.55 -13.58 -2.74
C PRO A 134 7.27 -12.91 -4.10
N ALA A 135 8.25 -12.98 -5.01
CA ALA A 135 8.19 -12.33 -6.33
C ALA A 135 6.89 -12.59 -7.10
N LYS A 136 6.34 -13.82 -7.01
CA LYS A 136 5.09 -14.23 -7.67
C LYS A 136 3.83 -13.47 -7.22
N ASN A 137 3.91 -12.73 -6.12
CA ASN A 137 2.82 -11.91 -5.59
C ASN A 137 2.90 -10.45 -6.07
N TRP A 138 3.90 -10.10 -6.89
CA TRP A 138 4.05 -8.78 -7.48
C TRP A 138 3.71 -8.80 -8.96
N LEU A 139 3.09 -7.72 -9.41
CA LEU A 139 2.72 -7.47 -10.80
C LEU A 139 3.47 -6.24 -11.30
N VAL A 140 4.05 -6.33 -12.48
CA VAL A 140 4.62 -5.20 -13.22
C VAL A 140 3.85 -5.02 -14.52
N ALA A 141 3.16 -3.90 -14.67
CA ALA A 141 2.65 -3.47 -15.96
C ALA A 141 3.68 -2.57 -16.64
N HIS A 142 3.97 -2.80 -17.92
CA HIS A 142 5.00 -2.03 -18.63
C HIS A 142 4.64 -1.78 -20.10
N PRO A 143 5.23 -0.73 -20.72
CA PRO A 143 5.13 -0.53 -22.17
C PRO A 143 5.62 -1.76 -22.93
N ALA A 144 4.92 -2.17 -24.00
CA ALA A 144 5.36 -3.30 -24.83
C ALA A 144 6.77 -3.09 -25.41
N ALA A 145 7.05 -1.87 -25.87
CA ALA A 145 8.36 -1.46 -26.41
C ALA A 145 9.50 -1.41 -25.36
N SER A 146 9.19 -1.55 -24.07
CA SER A 146 10.16 -1.35 -22.97
C SER A 146 10.76 -2.63 -22.39
N GLN A 147 10.53 -3.80 -23.03
CA GLN A 147 11.18 -5.07 -22.66
C GLN A 147 12.72 -4.97 -22.56
N VAL A 148 13.33 -3.99 -23.25
CA VAL A 148 14.78 -3.77 -23.32
C VAL A 148 15.35 -3.03 -22.09
N HIS A 149 14.51 -2.44 -21.22
CA HIS A 149 14.99 -1.50 -20.19
C HIS A 149 15.16 -2.06 -18.79
N LEU A 150 14.68 -3.27 -18.51
CA LEU A 150 14.88 -3.97 -17.26
C LEU A 150 15.79 -5.17 -17.47
N ASN A 151 16.70 -5.42 -16.53
CA ASN A 151 17.45 -6.66 -16.53
C ASN A 151 16.46 -7.80 -16.23
N LEU A 152 16.43 -8.83 -17.06
CA LEU A 152 15.63 -10.05 -16.86
C LEU A 152 15.83 -10.64 -15.45
N ALA A 153 17.03 -10.49 -14.87
CA ALA A 153 17.33 -10.92 -13.51
C ALA A 153 16.49 -10.17 -12.44
N ASP A 154 16.32 -8.85 -12.59
CA ASP A 154 15.54 -8.04 -11.65
C ASP A 154 14.08 -8.46 -11.66
N MET A 155 13.53 -8.77 -12.84
CA MET A 155 12.14 -9.18 -13.04
C MET A 155 11.87 -10.66 -12.75
N LYS A 156 12.91 -11.47 -12.51
CA LYS A 156 12.75 -12.91 -12.31
C LYS A 156 11.74 -13.22 -11.21
N GLY A 157 10.72 -13.98 -11.59
CA GLY A 157 9.64 -14.45 -10.72
C GLY A 157 8.49 -13.48 -10.52
N LEU A 158 8.56 -12.24 -11.01
CA LEU A 158 7.45 -11.30 -10.99
C LEU A 158 6.43 -11.66 -12.06
N ARG A 159 5.17 -11.30 -11.85
CA ARG A 159 4.16 -11.33 -12.90
C ARG A 159 4.29 -10.07 -13.75
N SER A 160 4.05 -10.18 -15.04
CA SER A 160 4.15 -9.06 -15.97
C SER A 160 2.93 -8.98 -16.88
N ILE A 161 2.50 -7.77 -17.17
CA ILE A 161 1.56 -7.46 -18.25
C ILE A 161 2.16 -6.36 -19.13
N SER A 162 2.12 -6.55 -20.45
CA SER A 162 2.58 -5.55 -21.42
C SER A 162 1.40 -4.83 -22.03
N LYS A 163 1.45 -3.49 -22.12
CA LYS A 163 0.42 -2.69 -22.78
C LYS A 163 1.05 -1.66 -23.71
N ASP A 164 0.49 -1.52 -24.91
CA ASP A 164 1.04 -0.61 -25.93
C ASP A 164 0.86 0.88 -25.58
N SER A 165 -0.20 1.21 -24.85
CA SER A 165 -0.55 2.60 -24.48
C SER A 165 0.11 3.10 -23.18
N MET A 166 0.97 2.31 -22.53
CA MET A 166 1.62 2.71 -21.28
C MET A 166 2.92 3.46 -21.52
N GLY A 167 3.14 4.55 -20.76
CA GLY A 167 4.40 5.29 -20.75
C GLY A 167 5.30 5.02 -19.53
N THR A 168 4.80 4.27 -18.54
CA THR A 168 5.48 4.01 -17.26
C THR A 168 5.41 2.54 -16.87
N PHE A 169 6.40 2.11 -16.07
CA PHE A 169 6.33 0.85 -15.33
C PHE A 169 5.45 1.05 -14.10
N ASN A 170 4.40 0.25 -13.96
CA ASN A 170 3.55 0.28 -12.79
C ASN A 170 3.75 -1.01 -12.01
N ILE A 171 4.11 -0.91 -10.73
CA ILE A 171 4.35 -2.08 -9.88
C ILE A 171 3.44 -2.05 -8.66
N GLY A 172 2.89 -3.21 -8.33
CA GLY A 172 1.99 -3.39 -7.19
C GLY A 172 1.79 -4.88 -6.87
N ILE A 173 0.93 -5.17 -5.91
CA ILE A 173 0.62 -6.55 -5.56
C ILE A 173 -0.32 -7.14 -6.60
N ALA A 174 -0.03 -8.36 -7.05
CA ALA A 174 -0.79 -9.08 -8.05
C ALA A 174 -2.08 -9.67 -7.45
N LEU A 175 -3.18 -9.52 -8.18
CA LEU A 175 -4.45 -10.19 -7.93
C LEU A 175 -4.97 -10.82 -9.22
N ILE A 176 -5.57 -12.01 -9.12
CA ILE A 176 -6.21 -12.64 -10.27
C ILE A 176 -7.51 -11.87 -10.59
N ASP A 177 -7.65 -11.43 -11.83
CA ASP A 177 -8.90 -10.93 -12.37
C ASP A 177 -9.72 -12.08 -12.98
N ASN A 178 -10.66 -12.61 -12.19
CA ASN A 178 -11.55 -13.69 -12.62
C ASN A 178 -12.60 -13.25 -13.65
N ARG A 179 -12.68 -11.95 -13.97
CA ARG A 179 -13.65 -11.42 -14.95
C ARG A 179 -13.07 -11.28 -16.36
N SER A 180 -11.74 -11.38 -16.49
CA SER A 180 -11.06 -11.31 -17.78
C SER A 180 -10.98 -12.69 -18.43
N SER A 181 -11.61 -12.83 -19.61
CA SER A 181 -11.48 -14.02 -20.48
C SER A 181 -10.21 -14.00 -21.33
N VAL A 182 -9.44 -12.90 -21.29
CA VAL A 182 -8.24 -12.65 -22.09
C VAL A 182 -6.98 -12.96 -21.27
N ASN A 183 -5.85 -13.19 -21.95
CA ASN A 183 -4.54 -13.54 -21.36
C ASN A 183 -4.03 -12.59 -20.24
N ASP A 184 -4.64 -11.42 -20.05
CA ASP A 184 -4.39 -10.49 -18.94
C ASP A 184 -5.26 -10.82 -17.71
N LYS A 185 -4.99 -11.97 -17.08
CA LYS A 185 -5.68 -12.42 -15.85
C LYS A 185 -5.22 -11.71 -14.57
N TRP A 186 -4.42 -10.66 -14.68
CA TRP A 186 -3.79 -10.01 -13.52
C TRP A 186 -4.17 -8.53 -13.43
N GLN A 187 -4.54 -8.13 -12.23
CA GLN A 187 -4.78 -6.73 -11.86
C GLN A 187 -4.02 -6.37 -10.58
N PHE A 188 -3.96 -5.08 -10.26
CA PHE A 188 -3.36 -4.61 -9.02
C PHE A 188 -4.31 -4.76 -7.84
N SER A 189 -3.89 -5.53 -6.84
CA SER A 189 -4.58 -5.70 -5.57
C SER A 189 -4.63 -4.38 -4.79
N PRO A 190 -5.77 -4.05 -4.14
CA PRO A 190 -5.82 -2.93 -3.19
C PRO A 190 -4.97 -3.14 -1.93
N LEU A 191 -4.45 -4.35 -1.71
CA LEU A 191 -3.69 -4.73 -0.51
C LEU A 191 -2.51 -3.80 -0.23
N LEU A 192 -1.74 -3.39 -1.25
CA LEU A 192 -0.57 -2.54 -1.02
C LEU A 192 -0.98 -1.19 -0.40
N ARG A 193 -2.03 -0.56 -0.94
CA ARG A 193 -2.56 0.70 -0.40
C ARG A 193 -3.16 0.52 0.98
N PHE A 194 -3.95 -0.53 1.18
CA PHE A 194 -4.51 -0.81 2.50
C PHE A 194 -3.40 -0.98 3.54
N PHE A 195 -2.38 -1.78 3.20
CA PHE A 195 -1.24 -2.04 4.05
C PHE A 195 -0.48 -0.75 4.40
N VAL A 196 -0.16 0.08 3.40
CA VAL A 196 0.52 1.37 3.60
C VAL A 196 -0.30 2.30 4.48
N TYR A 197 -1.61 2.40 4.27
CA TYR A 197 -2.49 3.18 5.15
C TYR A 197 -2.41 2.70 6.62
N MET A 198 -2.54 1.38 6.84
CA MET A 198 -2.49 0.82 8.19
C MET A 198 -1.14 1.05 8.86
N VAL A 199 -0.05 0.97 8.10
CA VAL A 199 1.29 1.27 8.58
C VAL A 199 1.45 2.74 8.95
N LEU A 200 1.01 3.66 8.09
CA LEU A 200 1.11 5.11 8.36
C LEU A 200 0.39 5.52 9.64
N ILE A 201 -0.74 4.90 9.98
CA ILE A 201 -1.50 5.25 11.19
C ILE A 201 -1.00 4.55 12.46
N THR A 202 -0.12 3.54 12.34
CA THR A 202 0.36 2.74 13.48
C THR A 202 1.85 2.84 13.77
N ASP A 203 2.67 3.21 12.80
CA ASP A 203 4.11 3.40 12.98
C ASP A 203 4.39 4.89 13.16
N GLU A 204 4.64 5.29 14.40
CA GLU A 204 4.77 6.71 14.77
C GLU A 204 6.04 7.37 14.20
N GLU A 205 7.07 6.58 13.89
CA GLU A 205 8.32 7.05 13.28
C GLU A 205 8.17 7.42 11.80
N LEU A 206 7.08 7.03 11.16
CA LEU A 206 6.82 7.39 9.77
C LEU A 206 6.26 8.80 9.66
N VAL A 207 6.92 9.61 8.84
CA VAL A 207 6.44 10.93 8.45
C VAL A 207 5.21 10.76 7.57
N ILE A 208 4.12 11.42 7.93
CA ILE A 208 2.95 11.58 7.07
C ILE A 208 3.15 12.87 6.29
N LEU A 209 3.50 12.74 5.01
CA LEU A 209 3.57 13.86 4.07
C LEU A 209 2.19 14.52 3.92
N ASP A 210 2.00 15.69 4.52
CA ASP A 210 0.88 16.59 4.24
C ASP A 210 1.31 17.55 3.11
N ASN A 211 0.47 17.75 2.08
CA ASN A 211 0.75 18.74 1.02
C ASN A 211 0.59 20.20 1.51
N ALA A 212 0.58 20.44 2.82
CA ALA A 212 0.58 21.77 3.41
C ALA A 212 2.03 22.29 3.48
N SER A 213 2.60 22.66 2.34
CA SER A 213 3.82 23.47 2.22
C SER A 213 3.81 24.22 0.89
#